data_AF-A0A1C0U8C8-F1
#
_entry.id   AF-A0A1C0U8C8-F1
#
_cell.length_a   1.000
_cell.length_b   1.000
_cell.length_c   1.000
_cell.angle_alpha   90.00
_cell.angle_beta   90.00
_cell.angle_gamma   90.00
#
_symmetry.space_group_name_H-M   'P 1'
#
loop_
_entity.id
_entity.type
_entity.pdbx_description
1 polymer ?
#
loop_
_entity_poly.entity_id
_entity_poly.type
_entity_poly.pdbx_seq_one_letter_code
_entity_poly.pdbx_strand_id
1 'polypeptide(L)'
;MLKDAMFWVRAPNGIFKVPHVVTGKYTCKMTATLKDGTPGKATATLETDAVIANQIIRRFQGDKNVLESSVTDLFYTATCKGTRFSWERKPEEKFEWESDWDNPALSIKMQDLCNWGHDVAFWTPPSDNPNDRFKDPAVMRPTSTDSGNK
;
A
#
# COMPACT_ATOMS: atom_id res chain seq x y z
N MET A 1 -22.02 -7.05 9.80
CA MET A 1 -21.37 -8.25 9.20
C MET A 1 -20.34 -7.79 8.17
N LEU A 2 -19.48 -8.68 7.64
CA LEU A 2 -18.48 -8.29 6.63
C LEU A 2 -19.10 -7.57 5.42
N LYS A 3 -20.28 -8.02 4.96
CA LYS A 3 -21.00 -7.41 3.83
C LYS A 3 -21.38 -5.94 4.02
N ASP A 4 -21.51 -5.51 5.27
CA ASP A 4 -21.90 -4.14 5.61
C ASP A 4 -20.69 -3.23 5.81
N ALA A 5 -19.52 -3.81 6.09
CA ALA A 5 -18.29 -3.07 6.34
C ALA A 5 -17.76 -2.41 5.07
N MET A 6 -17.33 -1.16 5.21
CA MET A 6 -16.81 -0.34 4.13
C MET A 6 -15.30 -0.23 4.25
N PHE A 7 -14.57 -0.56 3.19
CA PHE A 7 -13.12 -0.56 3.17
C PHE A 7 -12.59 0.43 2.14
N TRP A 8 -11.47 1.07 2.46
CA TRP A 8 -10.72 1.87 1.50
C TRP A 8 -9.23 1.79 1.84
N VAL A 9 -8.39 2.13 0.88
CA VAL A 9 -6.95 2.24 1.10
C VAL A 9 -6.58 3.73 1.05
N ARG A 10 -5.64 4.14 1.91
CA ARG A 10 -5.04 5.47 1.91
C ARG A 10 -3.54 5.34 1.79
N ALA A 11 -2.96 6.18 0.95
CA ALA A 11 -1.52 6.40 0.89
C ALA A 11 -1.26 7.89 1.16
N PRO A 12 -1.38 8.35 2.42
CA PRO A 12 -1.18 9.76 2.74
C PRO A 12 0.27 10.20 2.46
N ASN A 13 1.21 9.25 2.47
CA ASN A 13 2.63 9.48 2.23
C ASN A 13 3.14 8.49 1.18
N GLY A 14 4.24 8.87 0.53
CA GLY A 14 5.00 7.92 -0.27
C GLY A 14 5.63 6.83 0.60
N ILE A 15 5.92 5.69 -0.01
CA ILE A 15 6.74 4.64 0.61
C ILE A 15 8.13 5.16 1.02
N PHE A 16 8.60 6.19 0.33
CA PHE A 16 9.84 6.88 0.62
C PHE A 16 9.54 8.28 1.12
N LYS A 17 10.34 8.72 2.08
CA LYS A 17 10.51 10.14 2.36
C LYS A 17 11.40 10.78 1.28
N VAL A 18 12.44 10.07 0.84
CA VAL A 18 13.27 10.40 -0.32
C VAL A 18 13.60 9.12 -1.10
N PRO A 19 13.35 9.04 -2.41
CA PRO A 19 12.87 10.11 -3.29
C PRO A 19 11.36 10.39 -3.14
N HIS A 20 10.94 11.61 -3.40
CA HIS A 20 9.53 12.00 -3.32
C HIS A 20 8.74 11.37 -4.46
N VAL A 21 7.65 10.67 -4.14
CA VAL A 21 6.74 10.09 -5.14
C VAL A 21 5.94 11.21 -5.81
N VAL A 22 5.96 11.25 -7.15
CA VAL A 22 5.27 12.27 -7.96
C VAL A 22 4.01 11.70 -8.62
N THR A 23 4.08 10.46 -9.08
CA THR A 23 2.91 9.72 -9.57
C THR A 23 2.99 8.27 -9.14
N GLY A 24 1.87 7.59 -9.13
CA GLY A 24 1.79 6.17 -8.78
C GLY A 24 0.39 5.77 -8.38
N LYS A 25 0.11 4.47 -8.48
CA LYS A 25 -1.15 3.88 -8.00
C LYS A 25 -0.89 2.62 -7.22
N TYR A 26 -1.56 2.50 -6.08
CA TYR A 26 -1.61 1.27 -5.31
C TYR A 26 -2.90 0.52 -5.63
N THR A 27 -2.75 -0.77 -5.92
CA THR A 27 -3.87 -1.72 -5.99
C THR A 27 -3.64 -2.81 -4.96
N CYS A 28 -4.54 -2.90 -3.98
CA CYS A 28 -4.51 -3.89 -2.91
C CYS A 28 -5.65 -4.87 -3.06
N LYS A 29 -5.34 -6.16 -3.04
CA LYS A 29 -6.34 -7.22 -2.91
C LYS A 29 -6.36 -7.69 -1.46
N MET A 30 -7.50 -7.49 -0.80
CA MET A 30 -7.79 -8.12 0.49
C MET A 30 -8.58 -9.40 0.29
N THR A 31 -8.28 -10.40 1.10
CA THR A 31 -9.01 -11.67 1.18
C THR A 31 -9.39 -11.94 2.62
N ALA A 32 -10.65 -12.30 2.84
CA ALA A 32 -11.19 -12.72 4.14
C ALA A 32 -11.58 -14.20 4.06
N THR A 33 -11.23 -14.95 5.11
CA THR A 33 -11.58 -16.37 5.31
C THR A 33 -12.04 -16.59 6.74
N LEU A 34 -12.80 -17.65 7.00
CA LEU A 34 -13.27 -17.97 8.36
C LEU A 34 -12.11 -18.50 9.21
N LYS A 35 -12.04 -18.08 10.48
CA LYS A 35 -11.01 -18.54 11.43
C LYS A 35 -11.19 -20.00 11.87
N ASP A 36 -12.41 -20.51 11.80
CA ASP A 36 -12.78 -21.88 12.19
C ASP A 36 -12.32 -22.95 11.18
N GLY A 37 -11.73 -22.53 10.05
CA GLY A 37 -11.27 -23.42 8.98
C GLY A 37 -12.36 -23.83 7.99
N THR A 38 -13.61 -23.38 8.18
CA THR A 38 -14.70 -23.64 7.24
C THR A 38 -14.35 -23.06 5.86
N PRO A 39 -14.51 -23.84 4.77
CA PRO A 39 -14.21 -23.36 3.42
C PRO A 39 -15.06 -22.15 3.03
N GLY A 40 -14.42 -21.19 2.37
CA GLY A 40 -15.08 -19.99 1.87
C GLY A 40 -14.09 -18.84 1.76
N LYS A 41 -14.33 -17.92 0.83
CA LYS A 41 -13.53 -16.69 0.73
C LYS A 41 -14.36 -15.53 0.20
N ALA A 42 -14.07 -14.35 0.74
CA ALA A 42 -14.53 -13.09 0.16
C ALA A 42 -13.31 -12.21 -0.14
N THR A 43 -13.40 -11.36 -1.16
CA THR A 43 -12.31 -10.46 -1.55
C THR A 43 -12.79 -9.04 -1.79
N ALA A 44 -11.92 -8.07 -1.57
CA ALA A 44 -12.10 -6.68 -1.98
C ALA A 44 -10.84 -6.19 -2.70
N THR A 45 -11.02 -5.51 -3.82
CA THR A 45 -9.92 -4.81 -4.52
C THR A 45 -10.02 -3.33 -4.20
N LEU A 46 -9.01 -2.82 -3.50
CA LEU A 46 -8.89 -1.44 -3.04
C LEU A 46 -7.85 -0.72 -3.89
N GLU A 47 -8.12 0.52 -4.26
CA GLU A 47 -7.23 1.31 -5.11
C GLU A 47 -7.13 2.74 -4.58
N THR A 48 -5.92 3.30 -4.63
CA THR A 48 -5.66 4.71 -4.34
C THR A 48 -4.53 5.21 -5.22
N ASP A 49 -4.57 6.50 -5.55
CA ASP A 49 -3.39 7.18 -6.06
C ASP A 49 -2.36 7.34 -4.92
N ALA A 50 -1.08 7.35 -5.28
CA ALA A 50 0.02 7.40 -4.32
C ALA A 50 0.33 8.83 -3.80
N VAL A 51 -0.24 9.84 -4.46
CA VAL A 51 0.01 11.27 -4.17
C VAL A 51 -1.30 12.01 -3.92
N ILE A 52 -2.37 11.66 -4.65
CA ILE A 52 -3.67 12.27 -4.48
C ILE A 52 -4.46 11.43 -3.46
N ALA A 53 -4.77 12.03 -2.32
CA ALA A 53 -5.65 11.41 -1.35
C ALA A 53 -7.04 11.22 -1.97
N ASN A 54 -7.44 9.96 -2.16
CA ASN A 54 -8.78 9.60 -2.58
C ASN A 54 -9.38 8.59 -1.57
N GLN A 55 -10.71 8.58 -1.47
CA GLN A 55 -11.44 7.67 -0.59
C GLN A 55 -12.41 6.85 -1.43
N ILE A 56 -11.88 5.88 -2.17
CA ILE A 56 -12.69 4.96 -2.96
C ILE A 56 -13.15 3.82 -2.06
N ILE A 57 -14.41 3.90 -1.63
CA ILE A 57 -15.02 2.89 -0.78
C ILE A 57 -15.33 1.63 -1.58
N ARG A 58 -15.00 0.48 -1.00
CA ARG A 58 -15.24 -0.85 -1.55
C ARG A 58 -15.82 -1.76 -0.46
N ARG A 59 -16.55 -2.77 -0.91
CA ARG A 59 -17.10 -3.84 -0.06
C ARG A 59 -16.58 -5.18 -0.55
N PHE A 60 -16.55 -6.14 0.35
CA PHE A 60 -16.19 -7.51 0.02
C PHE A 60 -17.24 -8.17 -0.86
N GLN A 61 -16.77 -9.05 -1.75
CA GLN A 61 -17.60 -9.90 -2.60
C GLN A 61 -17.07 -11.33 -2.55
N GLY A 62 -17.95 -12.32 -2.64
CA GLY A 62 -17.58 -13.73 -2.66
C GLY A 62 -18.56 -14.60 -1.89
N ASP A 63 -18.02 -15.58 -1.16
CA ASP A 63 -18.78 -16.58 -0.42
C ASP A 63 -19.76 -15.94 0.58
N LYS A 64 -21.03 -16.36 0.52
CA LYS A 64 -22.11 -15.81 1.35
C LYS A 64 -21.85 -16.02 2.85
N ASN A 65 -21.36 -17.19 3.24
CA ASN A 65 -21.11 -17.50 4.66
C ASN A 65 -20.02 -16.58 5.22
N VAL A 66 -18.99 -16.30 4.44
CA VAL A 66 -17.93 -15.34 4.80
C VAL A 66 -18.48 -13.92 4.88
N LEU A 67 -19.32 -13.52 3.93
CA LEU A 67 -19.92 -12.18 3.89
C LEU A 67 -20.90 -11.91 5.04
N GLU A 68 -21.63 -12.93 5.49
CA GLU A 68 -22.60 -12.84 6.59
C GLU A 68 -21.96 -13.01 7.97
N SER A 69 -20.67 -13.35 8.03
CA SER A 69 -19.95 -13.51 9.30
C SER A 69 -19.59 -12.17 9.95
N SER A 70 -19.33 -12.21 11.26
CA SER A 70 -18.77 -11.08 12.00
C SER A 70 -17.36 -10.77 11.50
N VAL A 71 -16.98 -9.50 11.45
CA VAL A 71 -15.62 -9.09 11.09
C VAL A 71 -14.56 -9.61 12.07
N THR A 72 -14.96 -9.94 13.30
CA THR A 72 -14.09 -10.51 14.34
C THR A 72 -13.77 -11.98 14.12
N ASP A 73 -14.59 -12.69 13.34
CA ASP A 73 -14.51 -14.14 13.17
C ASP A 73 -13.70 -14.52 11.90
N LEU A 74 -13.10 -13.51 11.27
CA LEU A 74 -12.43 -13.61 9.98
C LEU A 74 -10.93 -13.40 10.10
N PHE A 75 -10.17 -14.19 9.34
CA PHE A 75 -8.76 -13.95 9.06
C PHE A 75 -8.63 -13.14 7.77
N TYR A 76 -7.78 -12.11 7.80
CA TYR A 76 -7.57 -11.21 6.67
C TYR A 76 -6.15 -11.32 6.16
N THR A 77 -6.01 -11.37 4.84
CA THR A 77 -4.74 -11.19 4.15
C THR A 77 -4.86 -10.05 3.16
N ALA A 78 -3.79 -9.29 2.99
CA ALA A 78 -3.72 -8.20 2.02
C ALA A 78 -2.46 -8.33 1.18
N THR A 79 -2.59 -8.14 -0.13
CA THR A 79 -1.46 -8.06 -1.04
C THR A 79 -1.61 -6.81 -1.89
N CYS A 80 -0.60 -5.94 -1.85
CA CYS A 80 -0.62 -4.67 -2.56
C CYS A 80 0.46 -4.63 -3.64
N LYS A 81 0.12 -4.00 -4.77
CA LYS A 81 1.02 -3.76 -5.88
C LYS A 81 1.01 -2.27 -6.23
N GLY A 82 2.21 -1.69 -6.33
CA GLY A 82 2.39 -0.37 -6.91
C GLY A 82 2.60 -0.44 -8.43
N THR A 83 1.97 0.45 -9.19
CA THR A 83 2.20 0.59 -10.64
C THR A 83 2.33 2.04 -11.06
N ARG A 84 3.04 2.26 -12.19
CA ARG A 84 3.24 3.59 -12.80
C ARG A 84 3.81 4.62 -11.82
N PHE A 85 4.75 4.19 -10.98
CA PHE A 85 5.43 5.08 -10.05
C PHE A 85 6.45 5.94 -10.77
N SER A 86 6.44 7.23 -10.48
CA SER A 86 7.54 8.14 -10.75
C SER A 86 7.93 8.83 -9.44
N TRP A 87 9.20 9.18 -9.33
CA TRP A 87 9.73 9.84 -8.15
C TRP A 87 10.85 10.80 -8.54
N GLU A 88 11.06 11.78 -7.69
CA GLU A 88 12.03 12.86 -7.89
C GLU A 88 12.79 13.11 -6.58
N ARG A 89 14.07 13.48 -6.71
CA ARG A 89 14.88 13.97 -5.60
C ARG A 89 15.98 14.87 -6.15
N LYS A 90 16.53 15.72 -5.29
CA LYS A 90 17.75 16.47 -5.60
C LYS A 90 18.96 15.54 -5.48
N PRO A 91 20.04 15.76 -6.28
CA PRO A 91 21.24 14.92 -6.25
C PRO A 91 21.86 14.73 -4.86
N GLU A 92 21.81 15.76 -4.02
CA GLU A 92 22.35 15.80 -2.65
C GLU A 92 21.51 15.05 -1.60
N GLU A 93 20.24 14.74 -1.90
CA GLU A 93 19.37 14.07 -0.93
C GLU A 93 19.77 12.59 -0.79
N LYS A 94 19.86 12.14 0.46
CA LYS A 94 20.06 10.72 0.75
C LYS A 94 18.71 10.04 0.75
N PHE A 95 18.69 8.83 0.20
CA PHE A 95 17.53 7.97 0.26
C PHE A 95 17.07 7.76 1.71
N GLU A 96 15.76 7.80 1.92
CA GLU A 96 15.13 7.68 3.24
C GLU A 96 13.76 7.01 3.11
N TRP A 97 13.51 5.97 3.91
CA TRP A 97 12.20 5.32 4.00
C TRP A 97 11.24 6.13 4.84
N GLU A 98 9.94 6.05 4.50
CA GLU A 98 8.92 6.36 5.49
C GLU A 98 8.92 5.26 6.56
N SER A 99 9.12 5.64 7.81
CA SER A 99 9.23 4.74 8.96
C SER A 99 8.38 5.16 10.14
N ASP A 100 7.68 6.29 10.02
CA ASP A 100 6.76 6.76 11.04
C ASP A 100 5.45 5.95 10.98
N TRP A 101 5.13 5.31 12.10
CA TRP A 101 3.94 4.49 12.28
C TRP A 101 2.68 5.32 12.40
N ASP A 102 2.78 6.54 12.92
CA ASP A 102 1.67 7.50 12.96
C ASP A 102 1.38 8.04 11.56
N ASN A 103 2.30 7.84 10.61
CA ASN A 103 2.25 8.36 9.25
C ASN A 103 2.52 7.28 8.18
N PRO A 104 1.77 6.16 8.18
CA PRO A 104 2.10 5.02 7.33
C PRO A 104 1.97 5.37 5.85
N ALA A 105 2.92 4.89 5.04
CA ALA A 105 2.91 5.08 3.59
C ALA A 105 1.65 4.48 2.92
N LEU A 106 1.11 3.41 3.48
CA LEU A 106 -0.11 2.78 3.00
C LEU A 106 -0.88 2.21 4.19
N SER A 107 -2.17 2.53 4.28
CA SER A 107 -3.08 1.99 5.28
C SER A 107 -4.39 1.55 4.63
N ILE A 108 -4.89 0.41 5.05
CA ILE A 108 -6.22 -0.08 4.72
C ILE A 108 -7.11 0.26 5.91
N LYS A 109 -8.16 1.00 5.62
CA LYS A 109 -9.14 1.46 6.59
C LYS A 109 -10.43 0.64 6.45
N MET A 110 -11.13 0.48 7.57
CA MET A 110 -12.48 -0.06 7.64
C MET A 110 -13.36 0.88 8.43
N GLN A 111 -14.57 1.15 7.94
CA GLN A 111 -15.61 1.81 8.71
C GLN A 111 -16.56 0.75 9.28
N ASP A 112 -16.76 0.80 10.59
CA ASP A 112 -17.71 -0.05 11.29
C ASP A 112 -19.15 0.51 11.19
N LEU A 113 -20.10 -0.20 11.81
CA LEU A 113 -21.51 0.17 11.82
C LEU A 113 -21.81 1.44 12.65
N CYS A 114 -20.87 1.89 13.48
CA CYS A 114 -20.96 3.10 14.28
C CYS A 114 -20.31 4.31 13.57
N ASN A 115 -19.99 4.17 12.28
CA ASN A 115 -19.29 5.15 11.45
C ASN A 115 -17.86 5.48 11.92
N TRP A 116 -17.25 4.66 12.79
CA TRP A 116 -15.86 4.85 13.20
C TRP A 116 -14.92 4.19 12.21
N GLY A 117 -13.86 4.91 11.83
CA GLY A 117 -12.82 4.44 10.92
C GLY A 117 -11.66 3.82 11.69
N HIS A 118 -11.28 2.60 11.33
CA HIS A 118 -10.22 1.83 11.95
C HIS A 118 -9.13 1.48 10.94
N ASP A 119 -7.87 1.44 11.39
CA ASP A 119 -6.78 0.83 10.65
C ASP A 119 -6.83 -0.68 10.78
N VAL A 120 -6.94 -1.39 9.65
CA VAL A 120 -7.00 -2.86 9.62
C VAL A 120 -5.66 -3.46 9.23
N ALA A 121 -4.93 -2.78 8.36
CA ALA A 121 -3.59 -3.14 7.97
C ALA A 121 -2.86 -1.88 7.53
N PHE A 122 -1.56 -1.81 7.77
CA PHE A 122 -0.71 -0.76 7.25
C PHE A 122 0.62 -1.38 6.80
N TRP A 123 1.25 -0.72 5.86
CA TRP A 123 2.58 -1.10 5.40
C TRP A 123 3.62 -0.51 6.35
N THR A 124 4.66 -1.30 6.64
CA THR A 124 5.83 -0.88 7.41
C THR A 124 7.08 -1.17 6.60
N PRO A 125 8.11 -0.32 6.68
CA PRO A 125 9.37 -0.60 6.01
C PRO A 125 9.97 -1.91 6.52
N PRO A 126 10.61 -2.70 5.64
CA PRO A 126 11.38 -3.85 6.09
C PRO A 126 12.57 -3.36 6.93
N SER A 127 13.00 -4.19 7.88
CA SER A 127 14.07 -3.82 8.81
C SER A 127 15.46 -3.77 8.16
N ASP A 128 15.64 -4.41 7.00
CA ASP A 128 16.87 -4.34 6.23
C ASP A 128 16.88 -3.10 5.33
N ASN A 129 17.77 -2.15 5.65
CA ASN A 129 17.96 -0.93 4.87
C ASN A 129 18.46 -1.30 3.45
N PRO A 130 17.69 -1.03 2.39
CA PRO A 130 18.00 -1.32 1.01
C PRO A 130 18.71 -0.16 0.31
N ASN A 131 19.37 0.75 1.04
CA ASN A 131 20.20 1.81 0.43
C ASN A 131 21.13 1.28 -0.68
N ASP A 132 21.62 0.04 -0.56
CA ASP A 132 22.47 -0.60 -1.57
C ASP A 132 21.69 -1.32 -2.69
N ARG A 133 20.39 -1.57 -2.49
CA ARG A 133 19.51 -2.31 -3.42
C ARG A 133 18.61 -1.38 -4.23
N PHE A 134 18.32 -0.17 -3.74
CA PHE A 134 17.55 0.82 -4.47
C PHE A 134 18.44 1.43 -5.57
N LYS A 135 18.22 1.00 -6.81
CA LYS A 135 18.82 1.66 -7.98
C LYS A 135 18.08 2.94 -8.22
N ASP A 136 18.65 4.04 -7.75
CA ASP A 136 18.09 5.35 -8.00
C ASP A 136 18.15 5.71 -9.50
N PRO A 137 17.01 5.83 -10.20
CA PRO A 137 16.98 6.21 -11.60
C PRO A 137 17.26 7.70 -11.84
N ALA A 138 17.22 8.55 -10.81
CA ALA A 138 17.56 9.97 -10.95
C ALA A 138 19.07 10.19 -11.13
N VAL A 139 19.89 9.23 -10.68
CA VAL A 139 21.32 9.18 -11.00
C VAL A 139 21.48 8.35 -12.28
N MET A 140 21.23 8.98 -13.44
CA MET A 140 21.88 8.50 -14.66
C MET A 140 23.37 8.65 -14.42
N ARG A 141 24.07 7.53 -14.12
CA ARG A 141 25.52 7.53 -14.20
C ARG A 141 25.87 8.06 -15.59
N PRO A 142 26.76 9.06 -15.72
CA PRO A 142 27.25 9.43 -17.03
C PRO A 142 27.70 8.12 -17.69
N THR A 143 27.13 7.79 -18.85
CA THR A 143 27.82 6.88 -19.76
C THR A 143 29.23 7.41 -19.81
N SER A 144 30.20 6.58 -19.41
CA SER A 144 31.61 6.91 -19.48
C SER A 144 31.83 7.64 -20.79
N THR A 145 32.13 8.93 -20.69
CA THR A 145 32.68 9.68 -21.80
C THR A 145 34.02 9.00 -21.98
N ASP A 146 34.03 7.96 -22.82
CA ASP A 146 35.27 7.40 -23.29
C ASP A 146 35.84 8.51 -24.16
N SER A 147 36.78 9.19 -23.51
CA SER A 147 37.43 10.40 -23.93
C SER A 147 37.98 10.21 -25.33
N GLY A 148 37.46 10.98 -26.27
CA GLY A 148 38.28 11.43 -27.38
C GLY A 148 39.53 12.12 -26.81
N ASN A 149 40.69 11.55 -27.11
CA ASN A 149 42.05 12.11 -27.16
C ASN A 149 42.99 10.89 -27.13
N LYS A 150 43.92 10.67 -28.05
CA LYS A 150 44.68 11.56 -28.92
C LYS A 150 45.37 10.72 -29.99
#